data_AF-A0A7L4L551-F1
#
_entry.id   AF-A0A7L4L551-F1
#
_cell.length_a   1.000
_cell.length_b   1.000
_cell.length_c   1.000
_cell.angle_alpha   90.00
_cell.angle_beta   90.00
_cell.angle_gamma   90.00
#
_symmetry.space_group_name_H-M   'P 1'
#
loop_
_entity.id
_entity.type
_entity.pdbx_description
1 polymer ?
#
loop_
_entity_poly.entity_id
_entity_poly.type
_entity_poly.pdbx_seq_one_letter_code
_entity_poly.pdbx_strand_id
1 'polypeptide(L)'
;EYAMNYWKSNGAPAEKLLVGFPTYGKSFTLQNPSDTSVGAPASGPGPAGPYTREAGTLAYYEICTLLSSGATQAWDAPEDVPYAYRGSEWIGYDNVRSFGRKADWLKKNNFGGAMVWALDMDDFTGDFCKEGKYPLISSLKKGLGLESSGCVPPAEPLPPITEAPTTTSGGSGGSGGSGGSGGSGGSGFCAGKPNGLYADPNNGRIFYNCLNGQTFVQSCEQGLVFDPVCSCCNWA
;
A
#
# COMPACT_ATOMS: atom_id res chain seq x y z
N GLU A 1 8.77 3.06 22.48
CA GLU A 1 8.88 2.14 23.63
C GLU A 1 7.59 2.04 24.45
N TYR A 2 7.10 3.14 25.05
CA TYR A 2 5.97 3.14 25.99
C TYR A 2 4.73 2.37 25.50
N ALA A 3 4.23 2.64 24.29
CA ALA A 3 3.00 2.04 23.80
C ALA A 3 3.03 0.50 23.78
N MET A 4 4.12 -0.11 23.31
CA MET A 4 4.24 -1.56 23.26
C MET A 4 4.41 -2.17 24.66
N ASN A 5 5.18 -1.50 25.53
CA ASN A 5 5.34 -1.92 26.91
C ASN A 5 4.03 -1.82 27.69
N TYR A 6 3.20 -0.82 27.41
CA TYR A 6 1.87 -0.69 27.98
C TYR A 6 0.98 -1.87 27.61
N TRP A 7 0.90 -2.24 26.32
CA TRP A 7 0.13 -3.43 25.91
C TRP A 7 0.65 -4.70 26.58
N LYS A 8 1.96 -4.88 26.61
CA LYS A 8 2.62 -6.02 27.26
C LYS A 8 2.33 -6.08 28.76
N SER A 9 2.43 -4.95 29.46
CA SER A 9 2.19 -4.90 30.92
C SER A 9 0.72 -5.06 31.29
N ASN A 10 -0.20 -4.83 30.36
CA ASN A 10 -1.64 -5.03 30.54
C ASN A 10 -2.14 -6.38 30.02
N GLY A 11 -1.24 -7.34 29.80
CA GLY A 11 -1.60 -8.75 29.59
C GLY A 11 -1.58 -9.24 28.14
N ALA A 12 -1.19 -8.41 27.17
CA ALA A 12 -0.97 -8.88 25.80
C ALA A 12 0.37 -9.65 25.71
N PRO A 13 0.38 -10.93 25.27
CA PRO A 13 1.62 -11.69 25.10
C PRO A 13 2.54 -11.01 24.07
N ALA A 14 3.83 -10.90 24.38
CA ALA A 14 4.78 -10.15 23.55
C ALA A 14 4.88 -10.73 22.14
N GLU A 15 4.91 -12.06 22.03
CA GLU A 15 4.95 -12.83 20.79
C GLU A 15 3.70 -12.69 19.92
N LYS A 16 2.62 -12.08 20.43
CA LYS A 16 1.41 -11.74 19.65
C LYS A 16 1.31 -10.26 19.31
N LEU A 17 2.20 -9.42 19.85
CA LEU A 17 2.22 -7.99 19.58
C LEU A 17 3.07 -7.68 18.35
N LEU A 18 2.45 -7.10 17.34
CA LEU A 18 3.13 -6.60 16.14
C LEU A 18 3.37 -5.10 16.28
N VAL A 19 4.63 -4.69 16.21
CA VAL A 19 5.01 -3.26 16.30
C VAL A 19 4.65 -2.57 14.99
N GLY A 20 3.96 -1.44 15.04
CA GLY A 20 3.62 -0.64 13.86
C GLY A 20 4.81 0.18 13.35
N PHE A 21 5.05 0.13 12.04
CA PHE A 21 6.08 0.89 11.33
C PHE A 21 5.41 1.74 10.22
N PRO A 22 5.51 3.07 10.28
CA PRO A 22 4.96 3.94 9.24
C PRO A 22 5.94 4.11 8.07
N THR A 23 5.49 3.96 6.84
CA THR A 23 6.21 4.35 5.62
C THR A 23 5.76 5.73 5.14
N TYR A 24 5.37 6.59 6.08
CA TYR A 24 4.96 7.96 5.86
C TYR A 24 5.45 8.83 7.02
N GLY A 25 5.43 10.14 6.83
CA GLY A 25 5.71 11.13 7.87
C GLY A 25 4.53 12.06 8.13
N LYS A 26 4.60 12.79 9.24
CA LYS A 26 3.66 13.85 9.58
C LYS A 26 4.32 15.22 9.45
N SER A 27 3.70 16.08 8.64
CA SER A 27 4.25 17.38 8.27
C SER A 27 3.52 18.53 8.94
N PHE A 28 4.25 19.62 9.16
CA PHE A 28 3.80 20.83 9.81
C PHE A 28 4.27 22.06 9.05
N THR A 29 3.50 23.14 9.17
CA THR A 29 3.94 24.48 8.77
C THR A 29 4.45 25.21 10.00
N LEU A 30 5.74 25.53 10.06
CA LEU A 30 6.37 26.27 11.16
C LEU A 30 5.85 27.71 11.20
N GLN A 31 5.62 28.24 12.40
CA GLN A 31 5.32 29.67 12.59
C GLN A 31 6.56 30.54 12.34
N ASN A 32 7.73 30.05 12.70
CA ASN A 32 9.02 30.70 12.46
C ASN A 32 9.95 29.74 11.70
N PRO A 33 10.26 30.00 10.41
CA PRO A 33 11.18 29.17 9.61
C PRO A 33 12.60 29.03 10.17
N SER A 34 13.00 29.88 11.13
CA SER A 34 14.32 29.81 11.78
C SER A 34 14.33 28.91 13.02
N ASP A 35 13.16 28.55 13.56
CA ASP A 35 13.03 27.58 14.65
C ASP A 35 12.56 26.24 14.07
N THR A 36 13.52 25.38 13.79
CA THR A 36 13.31 24.08 13.14
C THR A 36 13.46 22.92 14.12
N SER A 37 13.53 23.23 15.41
CA SER A 37 13.74 22.24 16.48
C SER A 37 12.50 21.38 16.69
N VAL A 38 12.68 20.19 17.25
CA VAL A 38 11.55 19.37 17.71
C VAL A 38 10.81 20.14 18.80
N GLY A 39 9.49 20.28 18.66
CA GLY A 39 8.66 21.09 19.55
C GLY A 39 8.49 22.55 19.13
N ALA A 40 9.09 22.98 18.01
CA ALA A 40 8.88 24.31 17.46
C ALA A 40 7.38 24.59 17.17
N PRO A 41 6.88 25.83 17.40
CA PRO A 41 5.48 26.16 17.15
C PRO A 41 5.08 26.01 15.67
N ALA A 42 3.98 25.31 15.43
CA ALA A 42 3.37 25.14 14.11
C ALA A 42 2.07 25.95 13.97
N SER A 43 1.79 26.45 12.76
CA SER A 43 0.52 27.11 12.42
C SER A 43 -0.54 26.14 11.92
N GLY A 44 -0.14 24.90 11.58
CA GLY A 44 -1.05 23.88 11.07
C GLY A 44 -0.31 22.73 10.38
N PRO A 45 -1.05 21.85 9.67
CA PRO A 45 -0.46 20.80 8.87
C PRO A 45 0.47 21.38 7.79
N GLY A 46 1.48 20.59 7.40
CA GLY A 46 2.30 20.92 6.24
C GLY A 46 1.52 20.79 4.92
N PRO A 47 2.06 21.31 3.81
CA PRO A 47 1.43 21.17 2.50
C PRO A 47 1.18 19.70 2.14
N ALA A 48 0.10 19.45 1.40
CA ALA A 48 -0.20 18.13 0.87
C ALA A 48 0.85 17.73 -0.20
N GLY A 49 1.26 16.47 -0.17
CA GLY A 49 2.15 15.90 -1.19
C GLY A 49 1.47 15.81 -2.57
N PRO A 50 2.25 15.80 -3.67
CA PRO A 50 1.69 15.74 -5.02
C PRO A 50 0.94 14.44 -5.32
N TYR A 51 1.24 13.34 -4.61
CA TYR A 51 0.65 12.04 -4.80
C TYR A 51 -0.36 11.71 -3.70
N THR A 52 0.02 11.82 -2.43
CA THR A 52 -0.88 11.53 -1.30
C THR A 52 -2.03 12.52 -1.20
N ARG A 53 -1.80 13.78 -1.57
CA ARG A 53 -2.79 14.87 -1.59
C ARG A 53 -3.51 15.08 -0.26
N GLU A 54 -2.85 14.73 0.84
CA GLU A 54 -3.34 14.89 2.20
C GLU A 54 -2.43 15.89 2.95
N ALA A 55 -2.99 17.02 3.37
CA ALA A 55 -2.24 17.99 4.15
C ALA A 55 -1.79 17.38 5.49
N GLY A 56 -0.54 17.58 5.86
CA GLY A 56 0.03 17.02 7.09
C GLY A 56 0.55 15.59 6.99
N THR A 57 0.46 14.95 5.82
CA THR A 57 0.97 13.59 5.59
C THR A 57 1.79 13.56 4.30
N LEU A 58 2.97 12.94 4.34
CA LEU A 58 3.77 12.64 3.13
C LEU A 58 4.18 11.18 3.14
N ALA A 59 4.04 10.49 2.02
CA ALA A 59 4.60 9.14 1.84
C ALA A 59 6.14 9.19 1.82
N TYR A 60 6.83 8.08 2.11
CA TYR A 60 8.30 8.04 2.15
C TYR A 60 8.93 8.53 0.86
N TYR A 61 8.38 8.15 -0.29
CA TYR A 61 8.85 8.59 -1.61
C TYR A 61 8.66 10.11 -1.84
N GLU A 62 7.64 10.74 -1.26
CA GLU A 62 7.45 12.20 -1.30
C GLU A 62 8.47 12.91 -0.41
N ILE A 63 8.81 12.31 0.73
CA ILE A 63 9.85 12.82 1.64
C ILE A 63 11.22 12.77 0.95
N CYS A 64 11.54 11.69 0.22
CA CYS A 64 12.75 11.61 -0.60
C CYS A 64 12.81 12.73 -1.65
N THR A 65 11.67 13.08 -2.26
CA THR A 65 11.59 14.21 -3.20
C THR A 65 11.85 15.55 -2.50
N LEU A 66 11.32 15.74 -1.29
CA LEU A 66 11.58 16.93 -0.49
C LEU A 66 13.08 17.08 -0.16
N LEU A 67 13.73 15.98 0.24
CA LEU A 67 15.16 15.93 0.52
C LEU A 67 16.00 16.23 -0.73
N SER A 68 15.71 15.58 -1.87
CA SER A 68 16.43 15.83 -3.13
C SER A 68 16.24 17.26 -3.64
N SER A 69 15.16 17.93 -3.21
CA SER A 69 14.84 19.32 -3.53
C SER A 69 15.43 20.33 -2.54
N GLY A 70 16.45 19.92 -1.77
CA GLY A 70 17.24 20.81 -0.91
C GLY A 70 16.72 21.01 0.51
N ALA A 71 15.83 20.14 1.00
CA ALA A 71 15.48 20.16 2.42
C ALA A 71 16.66 19.67 3.28
N THR A 72 16.83 20.28 4.45
CA THR A 72 17.84 19.87 5.43
C THR A 72 17.30 18.71 6.25
N GLN A 73 18.00 17.57 6.22
CA GLN A 73 17.73 16.46 7.13
C GLN A 73 18.47 16.66 8.46
N ALA A 74 17.82 16.32 9.55
CA ALA A 74 18.39 16.27 10.88
C ALA A 74 17.98 14.96 11.59
N TRP A 75 18.70 14.62 12.65
CA TRP A 75 18.45 13.42 13.44
C TRP A 75 18.07 13.82 14.87
N ASP A 76 16.91 13.36 15.33
CA ASP A 76 16.53 13.44 16.73
C ASP A 76 17.18 12.27 17.48
N ALA A 77 18.28 12.55 18.19
CA ALA A 77 19.03 11.52 18.91
C ALA A 77 18.25 10.91 20.10
N PRO A 78 17.53 11.69 20.93
CA PRO A 78 16.62 11.15 21.94
C PRO A 78 15.54 10.19 21.41
N GLU A 79 14.92 10.51 20.26
CA GLU A 79 13.82 9.69 19.70
C GLU A 79 14.29 8.64 18.67
N ASP A 80 15.56 8.70 18.27
CA ASP A 80 16.21 7.79 17.32
C ASP A 80 15.51 7.74 15.94
N VAL A 81 15.03 8.90 15.49
CA VAL A 81 14.31 9.11 14.22
C VAL A 81 14.79 10.36 13.48
N PRO A 82 14.66 10.41 12.15
CA PRO A 82 14.94 11.61 11.37
C PRO A 82 13.78 12.61 11.38
N TYR A 83 14.11 13.86 11.12
CA TYR A 83 13.18 14.86 10.63
C TYR A 83 13.85 15.67 9.51
N ALA A 84 13.08 16.44 8.75
CA ALA A 84 13.61 17.32 7.72
C ALA A 84 12.81 18.63 7.65
N TYR A 85 13.43 19.67 7.14
CA TYR A 85 12.79 20.97 7.01
C TYR A 85 13.31 21.79 5.82
N ARG A 86 12.47 22.67 5.29
CA ARG A 86 12.82 23.63 4.24
C ARG A 86 11.89 24.84 4.30
N GLY A 87 12.44 26.01 4.60
CA GLY A 87 11.63 27.19 4.88
C GLY A 87 10.68 26.90 6.05
N SER A 88 9.37 27.07 5.82
CA SER A 88 8.35 26.78 6.82
C SER A 88 7.90 25.32 6.86
N GLU A 89 8.30 24.48 5.89
CA GLU A 89 7.92 23.07 5.85
C GLU A 89 8.77 22.28 6.84
N TRP A 90 8.15 21.45 7.68
CA TRP A 90 8.82 20.54 8.62
C TRP A 90 8.15 19.17 8.55
N ILE A 91 8.91 18.07 8.56
CA ILE A 91 8.41 16.69 8.50
C ILE A 91 9.17 15.80 9.49
N GLY A 92 8.43 15.12 10.36
CA GLY A 92 8.93 14.00 11.16
C GLY A 92 8.55 12.69 10.49
N TYR A 93 9.49 11.76 10.36
CA TYR A 93 9.29 10.54 9.58
C TYR A 93 10.23 9.42 10.02
N ASP A 94 10.15 8.29 9.33
CA ASP A 94 11.07 7.17 9.47
C ASP A 94 11.89 6.96 8.20
N ASN A 95 13.14 6.52 8.35
CA ASN A 95 14.00 6.13 7.23
C ASN A 95 14.61 4.75 7.45
N VAL A 96 15.45 4.29 6.50
CA VAL A 96 16.13 2.98 6.58
C VAL A 96 16.87 2.79 7.91
N ARG A 97 17.50 3.85 8.45
CA ARG A 97 18.24 3.82 9.73
C ARG A 97 17.31 3.66 10.93
N SER A 98 16.21 4.43 11.01
CA SER A 98 15.28 4.31 12.13
C SER A 98 14.49 3.00 12.08
N PHE A 99 14.13 2.50 10.88
CA PHE A 99 13.55 1.17 10.68
C PHE A 99 14.47 0.07 11.22
N GLY A 100 15.77 0.11 10.89
CA GLY A 100 16.75 -0.84 11.41
C GLY A 100 16.84 -0.81 12.94
N ARG A 101 16.92 0.38 13.54
CA ARG A 101 16.97 0.55 15.01
C ARG A 101 15.73 0.02 15.70
N LYS A 102 14.54 0.34 15.15
CA LYS A 102 13.27 -0.16 15.68
C LYS A 102 13.14 -1.68 15.53
N ALA A 103 13.67 -2.27 14.45
CA ALA A 103 13.71 -3.73 14.27
C ALA A 103 14.63 -4.41 15.30
N ASP A 104 15.80 -3.82 15.61
CA ASP A 104 16.68 -4.32 16.66
C ASP A 104 16.04 -4.22 18.05
N TRP A 105 15.40 -3.09 18.35
CA TRP A 105 14.63 -2.92 19.58
C TRP A 105 13.47 -3.92 19.68
N LEU A 106 12.75 -4.18 18.58
CA LEU A 106 11.66 -5.15 18.51
C LEU A 106 12.14 -6.54 18.90
N LYS A 107 13.24 -7.03 18.29
CA LYS A 107 13.84 -8.33 18.60
C LYS A 107 14.29 -8.40 20.05
N LYS A 108 14.98 -7.36 20.54
CA LYS A 108 15.46 -7.30 21.93
C LYS A 108 14.35 -7.43 22.96
N ASN A 109 13.13 -7.03 22.61
CA ASN A 109 11.96 -7.07 23.50
C ASN A 109 11.05 -8.30 23.30
N ASN A 110 11.42 -9.21 22.40
CA ASN A 110 10.67 -10.43 22.06
C ASN A 110 9.24 -10.15 21.57
N PHE A 111 9.05 -9.08 20.80
CA PHE A 111 7.76 -8.84 20.14
C PHE A 111 7.57 -9.77 18.95
N GLY A 112 6.31 -10.11 18.66
CA GLY A 112 5.92 -11.12 17.67
C GLY A 112 6.27 -10.80 16.23
N GLY A 113 6.50 -9.52 15.92
CA GLY A 113 6.88 -9.07 14.59
C GLY A 113 6.54 -7.61 14.37
N ALA A 114 6.48 -7.23 13.10
CA ALA A 114 6.18 -5.87 12.68
C ALA A 114 5.00 -5.84 11.73
N MET A 115 4.21 -4.78 11.82
CA MET A 115 3.17 -4.41 10.87
C MET A 115 3.60 -3.11 10.20
N VAL A 116 3.39 -2.99 8.89
CA VAL A 116 3.76 -1.79 8.14
C VAL A 116 2.51 -1.10 7.61
N TRP A 117 2.40 0.20 7.86
CA TRP A 117 1.43 1.06 7.22
C TRP A 117 2.17 2.08 6.33
N ALA A 118 2.17 1.95 5.01
CA ALA A 118 1.62 0.86 4.19
C ALA A 118 2.57 0.51 3.03
N LEU A 119 2.24 -0.54 2.28
CA LEU A 119 3.05 -0.99 1.14
C LEU A 119 3.22 0.08 0.06
N ASP A 120 2.14 0.78 -0.26
CA ASP A 120 2.05 1.79 -1.32
C ASP A 120 2.71 3.13 -0.97
N MET A 121 3.07 3.35 0.31
CA MET A 121 3.74 4.58 0.76
C MET A 121 5.25 4.43 0.93
N ASP A 122 5.78 3.20 0.86
CA ASP A 122 7.22 2.99 0.68
C ASP A 122 7.65 3.37 -0.75
N ASP A 123 8.94 3.51 -1.03
CA ASP A 123 9.42 3.69 -2.41
C ASP A 123 9.38 2.37 -3.18
N PHE A 124 8.17 1.93 -3.52
CA PHE A 124 7.90 0.64 -4.13
C PHE A 124 8.48 0.51 -5.54
N THR A 125 8.70 1.62 -6.26
CA THR A 125 9.37 1.61 -7.57
C THR A 125 10.89 1.69 -7.43
N GLY A 126 11.39 2.33 -6.37
CA GLY A 126 12.81 2.61 -6.13
C GLY A 126 13.32 3.86 -6.85
N ASP A 127 12.42 4.64 -7.46
CA ASP A 127 12.79 5.77 -8.31
C ASP A 127 12.99 7.07 -7.52
N PHE A 128 12.41 7.21 -6.34
CA PHE A 128 12.40 8.47 -5.60
C PHE A 128 13.59 8.61 -4.66
N CYS A 129 13.87 7.56 -3.89
CA CYS A 129 14.89 7.55 -2.85
C CYS A 129 16.24 7.04 -3.36
N LYS A 130 16.26 6.30 -4.48
CA LYS A 130 17.46 5.62 -5.01
C LYS A 130 18.07 4.61 -4.03
N GLU A 131 17.22 3.99 -3.21
CA GLU A 131 17.58 2.99 -2.19
C GLU A 131 17.16 1.56 -2.58
N GLY A 132 16.71 1.37 -3.82
CA GLY A 132 16.10 0.11 -4.29
C GLY A 132 14.58 0.09 -4.07
N LYS A 133 13.92 -1.00 -4.48
CA LYS A 133 12.47 -1.17 -4.30
C LYS A 133 12.13 -1.49 -2.85
N TYR A 134 11.08 -0.88 -2.33
CA TYR A 134 10.60 -1.08 -0.96
C TYR A 134 11.73 -0.94 0.08
N PRO A 135 12.48 0.18 0.10
CA PRO A 135 13.68 0.30 0.93
C PRO A 135 13.39 0.17 2.42
N LEU A 136 12.28 0.71 2.91
CA LEU A 136 11.92 0.63 4.33
C LEU A 136 11.50 -0.80 4.70
N ILE A 137 10.61 -1.41 3.92
CA ILE A 137 10.13 -2.77 4.18
C ILE A 137 11.25 -3.79 4.02
N SER A 138 12.15 -3.59 3.06
CA SER A 138 13.35 -4.43 2.88
C SER A 138 14.32 -4.28 4.06
N SER A 139 14.51 -3.05 4.58
CA SER A 139 15.29 -2.83 5.80
C SER A 139 14.71 -3.60 6.99
N LEU A 140 13.39 -3.61 7.13
CA LEU A 140 12.68 -4.35 8.18
C LEU A 140 12.79 -5.87 8.00
N LYS A 141 12.59 -6.39 6.78
CA LYS A 141 12.76 -7.82 6.45
C LYS A 141 14.16 -8.30 6.80
N LYS A 142 15.19 -7.53 6.43
CA LYS A 142 16.58 -7.79 6.79
C LYS A 142 16.81 -7.71 8.28
N GLY A 143 16.29 -6.67 8.94
CA GLY A 143 16.39 -6.48 10.38
C GLY A 143 15.78 -7.62 11.19
N LEU A 144 14.71 -8.23 10.69
CA LEU A 144 14.04 -9.40 11.28
C LEU A 144 14.65 -10.75 10.88
N GLY A 145 15.70 -10.77 10.06
CA GLY A 145 16.36 -12.01 9.63
C GLY A 145 15.55 -12.85 8.64
N LEU A 146 14.67 -12.21 7.85
CA LEU A 146 13.75 -12.88 6.94
C LEU A 146 14.26 -12.96 5.49
N GLU A 147 15.53 -12.66 5.21
CA GLU A 147 16.07 -12.62 3.85
C GLU A 147 16.01 -13.98 3.13
N SER A 148 16.17 -15.07 3.87
CA SER A 148 16.18 -16.44 3.35
C SER A 148 14.84 -17.16 3.48
N SER A 149 13.74 -16.45 3.78
CA SER A 149 12.41 -17.09 3.78
C SER A 149 12.08 -17.55 2.36
N GLY A 150 11.94 -18.86 2.17
CA GLY A 150 11.65 -19.45 0.87
C GLY A 150 10.36 -18.89 0.30
N CYS A 151 10.48 -17.97 -0.66
CA CYS A 151 9.35 -17.46 -1.43
C CYS A 151 9.13 -18.40 -2.62
N VAL A 152 8.60 -19.59 -2.33
CA VAL A 152 8.31 -20.61 -3.32
C VAL A 152 6.80 -20.62 -3.55
N PRO A 153 6.33 -20.53 -4.80
CA PRO A 153 4.93 -20.76 -5.11
C PRO A 153 4.48 -22.10 -4.52
N PRO A 154 3.24 -22.22 -4.01
CA PRO A 154 2.72 -23.51 -3.60
C PRO A 154 2.77 -24.49 -4.79
N ALA A 155 3.11 -25.75 -4.52
CA ALA A 155 3.21 -26.78 -5.55
C ALA A 155 1.87 -27.05 -6.25
N GLU A 156 0.76 -26.75 -5.57
CA GLU A 156 -0.59 -26.79 -6.11
C GLU A 156 -1.17 -25.37 -6.19
N PRO A 157 -1.96 -25.06 -7.23
CA PRO A 157 -2.68 -23.80 -7.31
C PRO A 157 -3.54 -23.61 -6.05
N LEU A 158 -3.48 -22.41 -5.46
CA LEU A 158 -4.40 -22.07 -4.37
C LEU A 158 -5.85 -22.27 -4.86
N PRO A 159 -6.74 -22.81 -4.01
CA PRO A 159 -8.15 -22.93 -4.39
C PRO A 159 -8.68 -21.55 -4.78
N PRO A 160 -9.58 -21.45 -5.77
CA PRO A 160 -10.19 -20.18 -6.13
C PRO A 160 -10.81 -19.55 -4.88
N ILE A 161 -10.51 -18.27 -4.65
CA ILE A 161 -11.10 -17.51 -3.56
C ILE A 161 -12.61 -17.52 -3.79
N THR A 162 -13.36 -18.22 -2.92
CA THR A 162 -14.81 -18.13 -2.90
C THR A 162 -15.17 -16.66 -2.71
N GLU A 163 -15.94 -16.09 -3.64
CA GLU A 163 -16.43 -14.72 -3.51
C GLU A 163 -17.04 -14.53 -2.11
N ALA A 164 -16.76 -13.37 -1.50
CA ALA A 164 -17.39 -13.01 -0.24
C ALA A 164 -18.93 -13.11 -0.41
N PRO A 165 -19.67 -13.65 0.57
CA PRO A 165 -21.11 -13.74 0.46
C PRO A 165 -21.69 -12.35 0.21
N THR A 166 -22.35 -12.16 -0.93
CA THR A 166 -23.16 -10.97 -1.17
C THR A 166 -24.25 -10.93 -0.12
N THR A 167 -24.12 -10.03 0.86
CA THR A 167 -25.21 -9.69 1.76
C THR A 167 -26.30 -9.02 0.94
N THR A 168 -27.26 -9.79 0.44
CA THR A 168 -28.54 -9.24 0.00
C THR A 168 -29.23 -8.66 1.23
N SER A 169 -29.17 -7.34 1.38
CA SER A 169 -30.03 -6.61 2.30
C SER A 169 -31.49 -6.84 1.87
N GLY A 170 -32.18 -7.72 2.58
CA GLY A 170 -33.62 -7.90 2.47
C GLY A 170 -34.35 -6.65 2.95
N GLY A 171 -34.52 -5.68 2.06
CA GLY A 171 -35.44 -4.56 2.22
C GLY A 171 -36.81 -4.97 1.73
N SER A 172 -37.70 -5.33 2.65
CA SER A 172 -39.10 -5.59 2.39
C SER A 172 -39.88 -4.27 2.35
N GLY A 173 -40.72 -4.08 1.32
CA GLY A 173 -41.87 -3.19 1.35
C GLY A 173 -41.79 -1.93 0.47
N GLY A 174 -42.41 -1.99 -0.71
CA GLY A 174 -42.65 -0.82 -1.55
C GLY A 174 -43.33 -1.18 -2.88
N SER A 175 -44.63 -1.47 -2.82
CA SER A 175 -45.46 -1.76 -3.98
C SER A 175 -45.81 -0.46 -4.73
N GLY A 176 -45.63 -0.44 -6.05
CA GLY A 176 -46.20 0.61 -6.91
C GLY A 176 -45.52 0.77 -8.27
N GLY A 177 -46.21 0.33 -9.33
CA GLY A 177 -46.15 1.00 -10.65
C GLY A 177 -45.48 0.25 -11.79
N SER A 178 -46.31 -0.29 -12.69
CA SER A 178 -45.99 -0.89 -13.98
C SER A 178 -45.08 -0.07 -14.90
N GLY A 179 -44.28 -0.80 -15.69
CA GLY A 179 -44.14 -0.51 -17.13
C GLY A 179 -42.70 -0.39 -17.63
N GLY A 180 -42.20 -1.42 -18.34
CA GLY A 180 -41.01 -1.27 -19.17
C GLY A 180 -40.25 -2.58 -19.43
N SER A 181 -40.73 -3.39 -20.38
CA SER A 181 -39.98 -4.48 -21.02
C SER A 181 -38.62 -4.01 -21.55
N GLY A 182 -37.58 -4.83 -21.38
CA GLY A 182 -36.27 -4.59 -21.99
C GLY A 182 -35.26 -5.70 -21.75
N GLY A 183 -35.63 -6.96 -21.97
CA GLY A 183 -34.65 -8.03 -22.09
C GLY A 183 -33.76 -7.77 -23.31
N SER A 184 -32.45 -7.70 -23.11
CA SER A 184 -31.48 -7.79 -24.20
C SER A 184 -30.56 -8.97 -23.89
N GLY A 185 -30.91 -10.11 -24.49
CA GLY A 185 -30.06 -11.28 -24.53
C GLY A 185 -28.77 -10.95 -25.26
N GLY A 186 -27.67 -10.86 -24.50
CA GLY A 186 -26.35 -10.99 -25.08
C GLY A 186 -26.23 -12.38 -25.72
N SER A 187 -25.81 -12.43 -26.98
CA SER A 187 -25.41 -13.67 -27.65
C SER A 187 -23.88 -13.74 -27.66
N GLY A 188 -23.33 -14.95 -27.48
CA GLY A 188 -21.87 -15.20 -27.48
C GLY A 188 -21.30 -15.60 -26.12
N PHE A 189 -19.96 -15.62 -26.04
CA PHE A 189 -19.19 -16.07 -24.88
C PHE A 189 -19.59 -15.37 -23.56
N CYS A 190 -19.93 -14.09 -23.62
CA CYS A 190 -20.27 -13.27 -22.47
C CYS A 190 -21.72 -13.39 -21.97
N ALA A 191 -22.55 -14.23 -22.60
CA ALA A 191 -23.93 -14.45 -22.15
C ALA A 191 -23.95 -15.00 -20.71
N GLY A 192 -24.51 -14.22 -19.77
CA GLY A 192 -24.58 -14.58 -18.36
C GLY A 192 -23.27 -14.43 -17.58
N LYS A 193 -22.20 -13.89 -18.19
CA LYS A 193 -20.95 -13.57 -17.48
C LYS A 193 -20.99 -12.15 -16.89
N PRO A 194 -20.35 -11.93 -15.72
CA PRO A 194 -20.07 -10.58 -15.23
C PRO A 194 -19.26 -9.75 -16.23
N ASN A 195 -19.24 -8.43 -16.03
CA ASN A 195 -18.38 -7.56 -16.80
C ASN A 195 -16.91 -7.81 -16.44
N GLY A 196 -16.03 -7.91 -17.43
CA GLY A 196 -14.61 -8.19 -17.21
C GLY A 196 -13.87 -8.71 -18.43
N LEU A 197 -12.57 -8.94 -18.28
CA LEU A 197 -11.71 -9.54 -19.31
C LEU A 197 -11.55 -11.04 -19.05
N TYR A 198 -11.71 -11.84 -20.08
CA TYR A 198 -11.64 -13.30 -20.01
C TYR A 198 -10.72 -13.85 -21.09
N ALA A 199 -9.85 -14.80 -20.72
CA ALA A 199 -8.99 -15.46 -21.69
C ALA A 199 -9.81 -16.27 -22.71
N ASP A 200 -9.37 -16.30 -23.97
CA ASP A 200 -9.91 -17.24 -24.96
C ASP A 200 -9.37 -18.66 -24.69
N PRO A 201 -10.25 -19.68 -24.62
CA PRO A 201 -9.84 -21.04 -24.27
C PRO A 201 -9.04 -21.76 -25.37
N ASN A 202 -9.08 -21.28 -26.61
CA ASN A 202 -8.45 -21.89 -27.78
C ASN A 202 -7.23 -21.10 -28.28
N ASN A 203 -7.10 -19.82 -27.90
CA ASN A 203 -6.02 -18.95 -28.35
C ASN A 203 -5.55 -18.01 -27.22
N GLY A 204 -4.40 -18.32 -26.62
CA GLY A 204 -3.85 -17.52 -25.52
C GLY A 204 -3.54 -16.06 -25.85
N ARG A 205 -3.54 -15.66 -27.14
CA ARG A 205 -3.38 -14.26 -27.54
C ARG A 205 -4.71 -13.50 -27.60
N ILE A 206 -5.84 -14.19 -27.65
CA ILE A 206 -7.17 -13.59 -27.73
C ILE A 206 -7.77 -13.53 -26.32
N PHE A 207 -8.50 -12.44 -26.06
CA PHE A 207 -9.30 -12.29 -24.84
C PHE A 207 -10.62 -11.59 -25.15
N TYR A 208 -11.63 -11.87 -24.33
CA TYR A 208 -12.97 -11.33 -24.45
C TYR A 208 -13.19 -10.26 -23.39
N ASN A 209 -13.57 -9.06 -23.82
CA ASN A 209 -14.13 -8.04 -22.93
C ASN A 209 -15.65 -8.21 -22.89
N CYS A 210 -16.18 -8.58 -21.73
CA CYS A 210 -17.61 -8.73 -21.50
C CYS A 210 -18.19 -7.44 -20.93
N LEU A 211 -19.18 -6.87 -21.62
CA LEU A 211 -19.92 -5.69 -21.15
C LEU A 211 -21.42 -5.92 -21.34
N ASN A 212 -22.18 -5.98 -20.24
CA ASN A 212 -23.63 -6.18 -20.22
C ASN A 212 -24.08 -7.40 -21.06
N GLY A 213 -23.33 -8.49 -20.96
CA GLY A 213 -23.58 -9.73 -21.70
C GLY A 213 -23.12 -9.72 -23.17
N GLN A 214 -22.59 -8.60 -23.69
CA GLN A 214 -22.02 -8.53 -25.03
C GLN A 214 -20.56 -8.94 -25.05
N THR A 215 -20.16 -9.66 -26.10
CA THR A 215 -18.79 -10.17 -26.29
C THR A 215 -18.01 -9.27 -27.22
N PHE A 216 -16.92 -8.67 -26.72
CA PHE A 216 -15.96 -7.91 -27.52
C PHE A 216 -14.64 -8.68 -27.60
N VAL A 217 -14.27 -9.13 -28.80
CA VAL A 217 -13.03 -9.89 -29.02
C VAL A 217 -11.86 -8.92 -29.15
N GLN A 218 -10.80 -9.16 -28.39
CA GLN A 218 -9.55 -8.41 -28.44
C GLN A 218 -8.37 -9.38 -28.57
N SER A 219 -7.23 -8.86 -29.04
CA SER A 219 -6.01 -9.66 -29.16
C SER A 219 -4.84 -8.88 -28.60
N CYS A 220 -3.97 -9.57 -27.87
CA CYS A 220 -2.69 -9.05 -27.46
C CYS A 220 -1.78 -8.75 -28.67
N GLU A 221 -0.84 -7.84 -28.46
CA GLU A 221 0.22 -7.55 -29.44
C GLU A 221 1.01 -8.82 -29.79
N GLN A 222 1.70 -8.78 -30.93
CA GLN A 222 2.41 -9.94 -31.44
C GLN A 222 3.50 -10.39 -30.46
N GLY A 223 3.45 -11.66 -30.04
CA GLY A 223 4.38 -12.24 -29.07
C GLY A 223 3.89 -12.23 -27.62
N LEU A 224 2.75 -11.58 -27.33
CA LEU A 224 2.14 -11.55 -26.00
C LEU A 224 0.93 -12.49 -25.91
N VAL A 225 0.68 -13.00 -24.71
CA VAL A 225 -0.48 -13.79 -24.31
C VAL A 225 -1.25 -13.07 -23.22
N PHE A 226 -2.56 -13.27 -23.16
CA PHE A 226 -3.41 -12.69 -22.14
C PHE A 226 -3.23 -13.45 -20.83
N ASP A 227 -2.82 -12.74 -19.78
CA ASP A 227 -2.69 -13.24 -18.42
C ASP A 227 -3.92 -12.82 -17.60
N PRO A 228 -4.78 -13.77 -17.19
CA PRO A 228 -5.97 -13.47 -16.41
C PRO A 228 -5.67 -12.97 -14.98
N VAL A 229 -4.47 -13.20 -14.46
CA VAL A 229 -4.07 -12.76 -13.10
C VAL A 229 -3.92 -11.25 -13.05
N CYS A 230 -3.26 -10.65 -14.06
CA CYS A 230 -3.13 -9.20 -14.18
C CYS A 230 -4.23 -8.56 -15.03
N SER A 231 -5.07 -9.36 -15.70
CA SER A 231 -5.99 -8.90 -16.75
C SER A 231 -5.27 -8.08 -17.84
N CYS A 232 -4.08 -8.54 -18.25
CA CYS A 232 -3.16 -7.81 -19.12
C CYS A 232 -2.47 -8.73 -20.13
N CYS A 233 -1.87 -8.15 -21.17
CA CYS A 233 -1.06 -8.91 -22.13
C CYS A 233 0.38 -8.98 -21.64
N ASN A 234 0.89 -10.18 -21.44
CA ASN A 234 2.24 -10.44 -20.93
C ASN A 234 2.96 -11.50 -21.79
N TRP A 235 4.25 -11.70 -21.56
CA TRP A 235 5.01 -12.76 -22.20
C TRP A 235 4.54 -14.14 -21.68
N ALA A 236 4.50 -15.12 -22.58
CA ALA A 236 4.12 -16.50 -22.27
C ALA A 236 5.16 -17.20 -21.38
#